data_AF-A0A920MXF3-F1
#
_entry.id   AF-A0A920MXF3-F1
#
_cell.length_a   1.000
_cell.length_b   1.000
_cell.length_c   1.000
_cell.angle_alpha   90.00
_cell.angle_beta   90.00
_cell.angle_gamma   90.00
#
_symmetry.space_group_name_H-M   'P 1'
#
loop_
_entity.id
_entity.type
_entity.pdbx_description
1 polymer ?
#
loop_
_entity_poly.entity_id
_entity_poly.type
_entity_poly.pdbx_seq_one_letter_code
_entity_poly.pdbx_strand_id
1 'polypeptide(L)' 'MWVPEENLYLRYEDTIVVTEDGNENFTDFLPSELDDLESLVRQKGMLQSYPKDLMKWNY' A
#
# COMPACT_ATOMS: atom_id res chain seq x y z
N MET A 1 7.99 12.75 4.37
CA MET A 1 7.68 14.18 4.21
C MET A 1 6.68 14.58 5.28
N TRP A 2 6.91 15.69 5.97
CA TRP A 2 6.02 16.23 6.98
C TRP A 2 5.66 17.67 6.60
N VAL A 3 4.37 17.98 6.51
CA VAL A 3 3.82 19.31 6.25
C VAL A 3 2.94 19.70 7.45
N PRO A 4 3.51 20.34 8.48
CA PRO A 4 2.81 20.62 9.73
C PRO A 4 1.59 21.53 9.58
N GLU A 5 1.64 22.50 8.69
CA GLU A 5 0.55 23.46 8.46
C GLU A 5 -0.72 22.76 7.95
N GLU A 6 -0.55 21.65 7.24
CA GLU A 6 -1.63 20.84 6.67
C GLU A 6 -1.92 19.58 7.50
N ASN A 7 -1.20 19.35 8.59
CA ASN A 7 -1.22 18.10 9.36
C ASN A 7 -1.00 16.85 8.48
N LEU A 8 -0.19 16.97 7.41
CA LEU A 8 0.03 15.92 6.44
C LEU A 8 1.38 15.23 6.67
N TYR A 9 1.34 13.91 6.90
CA TYR A 9 2.53 13.07 6.97
C TYR A 9 2.48 11.98 5.90
N LEU A 10 3.56 11.88 5.13
CA LEU A 10 3.74 10.84 4.12
C LEU A 10 5.08 10.14 4.31
N ARG A 11 5.07 8.80 4.32
CA ARG A 11 6.27 7.97 4.26
C ARG A 11 6.08 6.88 3.23
N TYR A 12 7.09 6.70 2.39
CA TYR A 12 7.18 5.62 1.43
C TYR A 12 8.53 4.93 1.64
N GLU A 13 8.54 3.61 1.64
CA GLU A 13 9.68 2.80 2.08
C GLU A 13 9.72 1.53 1.23
N ASP A 14 10.89 1.24 0.64
CA ASP A 14 11.13 0.06 -0.19
C ASP A 14 12.25 -0.81 0.40
N THR A 15 12.19 -2.11 0.14
CA THR A 15 13.27 -3.05 0.47
C THR A 15 14.06 -3.39 -0.79
N ILE A 16 15.31 -2.93 -0.85
CA ILE A 16 16.15 -3.01 -2.05
C ILE A 16 17.45 -3.73 -1.71
N VAL A 17 17.92 -4.59 -2.63
CA VAL A 17 19.26 -5.18 -2.60
C VAL A 17 20.17 -4.52 -3.64
N VAL A 18 21.42 -4.25 -3.26
CA VAL A 18 22.46 -3.77 -4.19
C VAL A 18 23.09 -4.98 -4.88
N THR A 19 23.19 -4.94 -6.20
CA THR A 19 23.77 -6.00 -7.05
C THR A 19 25.08 -5.51 -7.68
N GLU A 20 25.79 -6.38 -8.42
CA GLU A 20 27.06 -6.02 -9.06
C GLU A 20 26.91 -4.85 -10.05
N ASP A 21 25.83 -4.87 -10.84
CA ASP A 21 25.58 -3.89 -11.89
C ASP A 21 24.46 -2.86 -11.54
N GLY A 22 23.91 -2.91 -10.32
CA GLY A 22 22.82 -2.00 -9.95
C GLY A 22 22.10 -2.34 -8.64
N ASN A 23 20.77 -2.44 -8.71
CA ASN A 23 19.91 -2.77 -7.57
C ASN A 23 18.65 -3.52 -8.04
N GLU A 24 18.06 -4.28 -7.12
CA GLU A 24 16.77 -4.96 -7.31
C GLU A 24 15.84 -4.57 -6.15
N ASN A 25 14.61 -4.15 -6.48
CA ASN A 25 13.60 -3.74 -5.51
C ASN A 25 12.63 -4.90 -5.23
N PHE A 26 12.64 -5.42 -4.01
CA PHE A 26 11.77 -6.53 -3.60
C PHE A 26 10.33 -6.12 -3.31
N THR A 27 10.04 -4.82 -3.26
CA THR A 27 8.72 -4.26 -2.99
C THR A 27 8.11 -3.53 -4.19
N ASP A 28 8.68 -3.70 -5.39
CA ASP A 28 8.22 -3.04 -6.62
C ASP A 28 6.81 -3.44 -7.08
N PHE A 29 6.29 -4.57 -6.59
CA PHE A 29 4.95 -5.06 -6.88
C PHE A 29 3.84 -4.20 -6.25
N LEU A 30 4.18 -3.32 -5.30
CA LEU A 30 3.26 -2.38 -4.70
C LEU A 30 3.09 -1.15 -5.60
N PRO A 31 1.87 -0.61 -5.77
CA PRO A 31 1.65 0.59 -6.57
C PRO A 31 2.33 1.80 -5.91
N SER A 32 3.15 2.51 -6.68
CA SER A 32 3.88 3.70 -6.26
C SER A 32 3.43 4.97 -7.00
N GLU A 33 2.88 4.81 -8.21
CA GLU A 33 2.32 5.91 -9.01
C GLU A 33 0.92 6.29 -8.53
N LEU A 34 0.59 7.59 -8.66
CA LEU A 34 -0.70 8.12 -8.19
C LEU A 34 -1.89 7.46 -8.90
N ASP A 35 -1.81 7.27 -10.23
CA ASP A 35 -2.89 6.67 -11.01
C ASP A 35 -3.18 5.21 -10.59
N ASP A 36 -2.14 4.46 -10.25
CA ASP A 36 -2.26 3.07 -9.79
C ASP A 36 -2.86 3.01 -8.38
N LEU A 37 -2.44 3.91 -7.49
CA LEU A 37 -2.99 4.04 -6.14
C LEU A 37 -4.48 4.41 -6.19
N GLU A 38 -4.86 5.41 -6.99
CA GLU A 38 -6.26 5.80 -7.16
C GLU A 38 -7.10 4.66 -7.73
N SER A 39 -6.55 3.94 -8.72
CA SER A 39 -7.20 2.77 -9.31
C SER A 39 -7.42 1.67 -8.28
N LEU A 40 -6.44 1.41 -7.41
CA LEU A 40 -6.55 0.42 -6.33
C LEU A 40 -7.60 0.84 -5.28
N VAL A 41 -7.58 2.09 -4.81
CA VAL A 41 -8.50 2.58 -3.77
C VAL A 41 -9.97 2.55 -4.23
N ARG A 42 -10.22 2.68 -5.55
CA ARG A 42 -11.57 2.57 -6.12
C ARG A 42 -12.11 1.14 -6.13
N GLN A 43 -11.27 0.12 -5.93
CA GLN A 43 -11.70 -1.27 -5.89
C GLN A 43 -12.44 -1.60 -4.58
N LYS A 44 -13.09 -2.77 -4.57
CA LYS A 44 -13.80 -3.26 -3.39
C LYS A 44 -12.79 -3.66 -2.30
N GLY A 45 -12.65 -2.81 -1.29
CA GLY A 45 -11.80 -3.03 -0.13
C GLY A 45 -12.27 -4.17 0.78
N MET A 46 -11.41 -4.52 1.75
CA MET A 46 -11.58 -5.70 2.61
C MET A 46 -12.93 -5.74 3.34
N LEU A 47 -13.38 -4.62 3.91
CA LEU A 47 -14.64 -4.58 4.67
C LEU A 47 -15.88 -4.72 3.78
N GLN A 48 -15.80 -4.27 2.53
CA GLN A 48 -16.89 -4.44 1.57
C GLN A 48 -16.90 -5.90 1.07
N SER A 49 -15.73 -6.50 0.88
CA SER A 49 -15.57 -7.87 0.38
C SER A 49 -15.91 -8.93 1.43
N TYR A 50 -15.64 -8.64 2.72
CA TYR A 50 -15.88 -9.54 3.84
C TYR A 50 -16.72 -8.84 4.92
N PRO A 51 -18.04 -8.73 4.70
CA PRO A 51 -18.94 -8.16 5.69
C PRO A 51 -18.96 -9.00 6.99
N LYS A 52 -19.31 -8.32 8.09
CA LYS A 52 -19.21 -8.82 9.47
C LYS A 52 -19.92 -10.17 9.71
N ASP A 53 -20.99 -10.43 8.98
CA ASP A 53 -21.76 -11.67 9.00
C ASP A 53 -20.99 -12.88 8.46
N LEU A 54 -20.02 -12.67 7.56
CA LEU A 54 -19.12 -13.71 7.04
C LEU A 54 -17.88 -13.94 7.94
N MET A 55 -17.56 -13.01 8.84
CA MET A 55 -16.42 -13.11 9.78
C MET A 55 -16.77 -13.79 11.12
N LYS A 56 -17.90 -14.52 11.19
CA LYS A 56 -18.24 -15.27 12.40
C LYS A 56 -17.28 -16.45 12.56
N TRP A 57 -16.29 -16.28 13.43
CA TRP A 57 -15.54 -17.39 13.99
C TRP A 57 -16.53 -18.27 14.76
N ASN A 58 -16.81 -19.46 14.21
CA ASN A 58 -17.60 -20.47 14.92
C ASN A 58 -16.71 -21.07 16.00
N TYR A 59 -16.92 -20.65 17.25
CA TYR A 59 -16.40 -21.31 18.44
C TYR A 59 -17.52 -22.12 19.09
#